data_AF-A0A2V9IPU9-F1
#
_entry.id   AF-A0A2V9IPU9-F1
#
_cell.length_a   1.000
_cell.length_b   1.000
_cell.length_c   1.000
_cell.angle_alpha   90.00
_cell.angle_beta   90.00
_cell.angle_gamma   90.00
#
_symmetry.space_group_name_H-M   'P 1'
#
loop_
_entity.id
_entity.type
_entity.pdbx_description
1 polymer ?
#
loop_
_entity_poly.entity_id
_entity_poly.type
_entity_poly.pdbx_seq_one_letter_code
_entity_poly.pdbx_strand_id
1 'polypeptide(L)'
;MRRGAARSNVILEKGLDQLYKADLHMHTRYSGPVKHLRLLRARDCYSQPLDVYRRAKQRGMDLVTITDHDSIDGCLELLNKLGDLPDFVIGEEVSAYLPWFRHTVHIGVFGHNEAQHRDIQRLRSNGEEVVEYLRRNNLLFVLNHFLHDFSNTARLHEFIERMAQLFDVFEVRNGTLQREHNTFIVALLERFRDHARPLGFVGGSDSHTLRRIGRVYTASPARTREEFLRDIRQGRTQVFGPHSNHLSLAADIYGVVLRYYPTVLSIGNGEFHPLIRLRSLFLGIAFTPFLFTPYVAAVRHMRTERGRIKVFSRLLFGNQSHPSAPHEVLRTGRIR
;
A
#
# COMPACT_ATOMS: atom_id res chain seq x y z
N MET A 1 -2.32 -29.09 -2.01
CA MET A 1 -2.31 -28.77 -3.46
C MET A 1 -3.69 -28.55 -4.12
N ARG A 2 -4.83 -29.11 -3.65
CA ARG A 2 -6.13 -28.99 -4.36
C ARG A 2 -6.86 -27.64 -4.31
N ARG A 3 -6.66 -26.77 -3.29
CA ARG A 3 -7.39 -25.48 -3.17
C ARG A 3 -6.83 -24.32 -3.99
N GLY A 4 -5.53 -24.33 -4.33
CA GLY A 4 -4.91 -23.31 -5.19
C GLY A 4 -5.42 -23.39 -6.63
N ALA A 5 -5.57 -24.60 -7.16
CA ALA A 5 -6.15 -24.85 -8.49
C ALA A 5 -7.63 -24.44 -8.59
N ALA A 6 -8.40 -24.59 -7.51
CA ALA A 6 -9.80 -24.14 -7.48
C ALA A 6 -9.92 -22.60 -7.54
N ARG A 7 -8.99 -21.85 -6.93
CA ARG A 7 -8.95 -20.38 -6.97
C ARG A 7 -8.70 -19.86 -8.39
N SER A 8 -7.79 -20.49 -9.13
CA SER A 8 -7.50 -20.12 -10.52
C SER A 8 -8.66 -20.47 -11.46
N ASN A 9 -9.34 -21.60 -11.24
CA ASN A 9 -10.39 -22.08 -12.16
C ASN A 9 -11.60 -21.13 -12.24
N VAL A 10 -12.06 -20.56 -11.12
CA VAL A 10 -13.23 -19.65 -11.11
C VAL A 10 -12.93 -18.32 -11.83
N ILE A 11 -11.69 -17.84 -11.76
CA ILE A 11 -11.27 -16.62 -12.49
C ILE A 11 -10.94 -16.90 -13.96
N LEU A 12 -10.57 -18.15 -14.30
CA LEU A 12 -10.44 -18.53 -15.70
C LEU A 12 -11.82 -18.65 -16.38
N GLU A 13 -12.86 -19.04 -15.63
CA GLU A 13 -14.25 -19.09 -16.12
C GLU A 13 -14.87 -17.68 -16.25
N LYS A 14 -14.64 -16.79 -15.29
CA LYS A 14 -15.03 -15.37 -15.38
C LYS A 14 -13.87 -14.53 -15.94
N GLY A 15 -13.92 -14.15 -17.21
CA GLY A 15 -12.91 -13.25 -17.80
C GLY A 15 -12.63 -12.01 -16.93
N LEU A 16 -11.42 -11.45 -17.01
CA LEU A 16 -10.93 -10.35 -16.14
C LEU A 16 -11.87 -9.14 -16.06
N ASP A 17 -12.67 -8.88 -17.09
CA ASP A 17 -13.62 -7.77 -17.15
C ASP A 17 -14.90 -8.01 -16.31
N GLN A 18 -15.11 -9.24 -15.84
CA GLN A 18 -16.25 -9.65 -15.00
C GLN A 18 -15.90 -9.76 -13.50
N LEU A 19 -14.67 -9.37 -13.11
CA LEU A 19 -14.25 -9.36 -11.71
C LEU A 19 -14.51 -8.00 -11.09
N TYR A 20 -14.86 -8.01 -9.80
CA TYR A 20 -14.97 -6.83 -8.97
C TYR A 20 -13.59 -6.44 -8.44
N LYS A 21 -13.13 -5.22 -8.71
CA LYS A 21 -11.74 -4.76 -8.54
C LYS A 21 -11.65 -3.59 -7.57
N ALA A 22 -10.61 -3.61 -6.74
CA ALA A 22 -10.23 -2.48 -5.91
C ALA A 22 -8.71 -2.40 -5.78
N ASP A 23 -8.15 -1.20 -5.94
CA ASP A 23 -6.82 -0.88 -5.43
C ASP A 23 -6.99 -0.49 -3.96
N LEU A 24 -6.43 -1.30 -3.06
CA LEU A 24 -6.68 -1.22 -1.62
C LEU A 24 -5.62 -0.41 -0.88
N HIS A 25 -4.71 0.25 -1.58
CA HIS A 25 -3.65 1.03 -0.95
C HIS A 25 -3.29 2.22 -1.83
N MET A 26 -3.77 3.42 -1.50
CA MET A 26 -3.47 4.64 -2.25
C MET A 26 -3.62 5.89 -1.38
N HIS A 27 -2.84 6.92 -1.73
CA HIS A 27 -2.63 8.11 -0.90
C HIS A 27 -3.05 9.39 -1.62
N THR A 28 -3.43 10.39 -0.83
CA THR A 28 -3.80 11.74 -1.24
C THR A 28 -2.95 12.77 -0.49
N ARG A 29 -3.23 14.05 -0.74
CA ARG A 29 -2.60 15.17 -0.03
C ARG A 29 -2.78 15.15 1.50
N TYR A 30 -3.63 14.28 2.05
CA TYR A 30 -3.88 14.14 3.49
C TYR A 30 -2.97 13.13 4.20
N SER A 31 -2.11 12.38 3.50
CA SER A 31 -1.08 11.53 4.13
C SER A 31 0.03 12.29 4.87
N GLY A 32 -0.04 13.63 4.92
CA GLY A 32 0.88 14.46 5.68
C GLY A 32 2.24 14.72 5.01
N PRO A 33 3.24 15.19 5.78
CA PRO A 33 4.55 15.55 5.24
C PRO A 33 5.46 14.34 5.00
N VAL A 34 6.30 14.41 3.98
CA VAL A 34 7.35 13.40 3.69
C VAL A 34 8.27 13.26 4.91
N LYS A 35 8.39 12.04 5.43
CA LYS A 35 9.17 11.74 6.65
C LYS A 35 10.65 12.21 6.56
N HIS A 36 11.25 12.18 5.38
CA HIS A 36 12.67 12.52 5.15
C HIS A 36 12.92 13.96 4.66
N LEU A 37 11.88 14.74 4.35
CA LEU A 37 12.00 16.12 3.82
C LEU A 37 11.18 17.13 4.64
N ARG A 38 11.10 16.90 5.97
CA ARG A 38 10.36 17.76 6.91
C ARG A 38 10.76 19.23 6.83
N LEU A 39 12.03 19.52 6.57
CA LEU A 39 12.57 20.89 6.44
C LEU A 39 11.98 21.66 5.24
N LEU A 40 11.52 20.96 4.21
CA LEU A 40 10.87 21.54 3.02
C LEU A 40 9.35 21.59 3.14
N ARG A 41 8.76 21.04 4.23
CA ARG A 41 7.31 20.83 4.35
C ARG A 41 6.69 20.17 3.10
N ALA A 42 7.48 19.33 2.43
CA ALA A 42 7.00 18.57 1.27
C ALA A 42 5.94 17.57 1.72
N ARG A 43 4.86 17.43 0.96
CA ARG A 43 3.80 16.44 1.22
C ARG A 43 4.18 15.11 0.62
N ASP A 44 3.74 14.04 1.26
CA ASP A 44 3.99 12.69 0.77
C ASP A 44 3.28 12.44 -0.56
N CYS A 45 2.08 13.00 -0.70
CA CYS A 45 1.33 13.03 -1.94
C CYS A 45 0.75 14.44 -2.16
N TYR A 46 0.60 14.83 -3.42
CA TYR A 46 0.00 16.10 -3.83
C TYR A 46 -1.33 15.92 -4.56
N SER A 47 -1.78 14.68 -4.72
CA SER A 47 -3.01 14.35 -5.46
C SER A 47 -4.25 14.71 -4.64
N GLN A 48 -5.24 15.32 -5.28
CA GLN A 48 -6.53 15.62 -4.66
C GLN A 48 -7.36 14.35 -4.50
N PRO A 49 -8.14 14.17 -3.41
CA PRO A 49 -9.01 13.00 -3.23
C PRO A 49 -9.92 12.72 -4.43
N LEU A 50 -10.53 13.77 -5.00
CA LEU A 50 -11.39 13.65 -6.18
C LEU A 50 -10.63 13.14 -7.44
N ASP A 51 -9.39 13.57 -7.63
CA ASP A 51 -8.57 13.12 -8.76
C ASP A 51 -8.11 11.67 -8.59
N VAL A 52 -7.82 11.27 -7.35
CA VAL A 52 -7.53 9.88 -6.98
C VAL A 52 -8.73 8.99 -7.29
N TYR A 53 -9.91 9.37 -6.82
CA TYR A 53 -11.16 8.67 -7.10
C TYR A 53 -11.43 8.52 -8.60
N ARG A 54 -11.41 9.64 -9.35
CA ARG A 54 -11.61 9.63 -10.80
C ARG A 54 -10.60 8.77 -11.52
N ARG A 55 -9.33 8.82 -11.11
CA ARG A 55 -8.27 8.00 -11.71
C ARG A 55 -8.50 6.51 -11.47
N ALA A 56 -8.90 6.11 -10.26
CA ALA A 56 -9.23 4.72 -9.95
C ALA A 56 -10.42 4.23 -10.79
N LYS A 57 -11.50 5.01 -10.90
CA LYS A 57 -12.65 4.68 -11.76
C LYS A 57 -12.26 4.57 -13.24
N GLN A 58 -11.46 5.50 -13.76
CA GLN A 58 -10.92 5.45 -15.13
C GLN A 58 -10.05 4.21 -15.40
N ARG A 59 -9.49 3.61 -14.34
CA ARG A 59 -8.71 2.36 -14.40
C ARG A 59 -9.56 1.11 -14.18
N GLY A 60 -10.88 1.26 -14.12
CA GLY A 60 -11.83 0.16 -14.00
C GLY A 60 -11.91 -0.43 -12.60
N MET A 61 -11.63 0.36 -11.55
CA MET A 61 -11.88 -0.09 -10.18
C MET A 61 -13.38 0.02 -9.87
N ASP A 62 -13.98 -1.09 -9.43
CA ASP A 62 -15.38 -1.17 -9.04
C ASP A 62 -15.60 -0.60 -7.65
N LEU A 63 -14.65 -0.79 -6.74
CA LEU A 63 -14.62 -0.16 -5.42
C LEU A 63 -13.36 0.70 -5.27
N VAL A 64 -13.55 1.90 -4.76
CA VAL A 64 -12.47 2.85 -4.47
C VAL A 64 -12.34 3.05 -2.96
N THR A 65 -11.10 3.22 -2.51
CA THR A 65 -10.77 3.62 -1.14
C THR A 65 -9.60 4.57 -1.18
N ILE A 66 -9.46 5.39 -0.14
CA ILE A 66 -8.30 6.24 0.10
C ILE A 66 -7.76 5.79 1.46
N THR A 67 -6.45 5.57 1.57
CA THR A 67 -5.81 5.04 2.77
C THR A 67 -4.71 5.98 3.23
N ASP A 68 -5.05 7.26 3.43
CA ASP A 68 -4.09 8.25 3.89
C ASP A 68 -3.47 7.83 5.24
N HIS A 69 -2.23 8.26 5.49
CA HIS A 69 -1.52 7.94 6.72
C HIS A 69 -2.18 8.56 7.95
N ASP A 70 -2.60 7.72 8.90
CA ASP A 70 -3.19 8.13 10.19
C ASP A 70 -4.35 9.16 10.06
N SER A 71 -5.06 9.18 8.92
CA SER A 71 -6.11 10.17 8.63
C SER A 71 -7.18 9.59 7.70
N ILE A 72 -8.42 10.03 7.91
CA ILE A 72 -9.55 9.79 7.01
C ILE A 72 -10.01 11.07 6.30
N ASP A 73 -9.30 12.18 6.45
CA ASP A 73 -9.74 13.50 5.95
C ASP A 73 -9.89 13.52 4.43
N GLY A 74 -9.04 12.77 3.70
CA GLY A 74 -9.20 12.60 2.25
C GLY A 74 -10.48 11.88 1.86
N CYS A 75 -10.89 10.88 2.66
CA CYS A 75 -12.19 10.22 2.49
C CYS A 75 -13.34 11.19 2.79
N LEU A 76 -13.27 11.93 3.89
CA LEU A 76 -14.31 12.87 4.31
C LEU A 76 -14.47 14.03 3.33
N GLU A 77 -13.37 14.60 2.80
CA GLU A 77 -13.44 15.63 1.76
C GLU A 77 -14.18 15.12 0.52
N LEU A 78 -13.87 13.90 0.08
CA LEU A 78 -14.50 13.30 -1.09
C LEU A 78 -16.01 13.12 -0.88
N LEU A 79 -16.40 12.54 0.25
CA LEU A 79 -17.80 12.28 0.60
C LEU A 79 -18.59 13.58 0.82
N ASN A 80 -18.01 14.57 1.49
CA ASN A 80 -18.63 15.89 1.64
C ASN A 80 -18.89 16.58 0.30
N LYS A 81 -18.05 16.30 -0.71
CA LYS A 81 -18.17 16.90 -2.04
C LYS A 81 -19.13 16.16 -2.97
N LEU A 82 -19.18 14.83 -2.90
CA LEU A 82 -19.94 13.99 -3.84
C LEU A 82 -21.19 13.34 -3.23
N GLY A 83 -21.37 13.44 -1.90
CA GLY A 83 -22.37 12.69 -1.16
C GLY A 83 -21.95 11.23 -0.93
N ASP A 84 -22.90 10.43 -0.46
CA ASP A 84 -22.71 8.99 -0.26
C ASP A 84 -22.42 8.28 -1.60
N LEU A 85 -21.36 7.48 -1.62
CA LEU A 85 -20.92 6.73 -2.79
C LEU A 85 -21.02 5.22 -2.52
N PRO A 86 -21.86 4.47 -3.25
CA PRO A 86 -22.02 3.03 -3.05
C PRO A 86 -20.76 2.23 -3.45
N ASP A 87 -19.91 2.83 -4.29
CA ASP A 87 -18.66 2.28 -4.81
C ASP A 87 -17.41 2.87 -4.10
N PHE A 88 -17.60 3.40 -2.89
CA PHE A 88 -16.53 3.89 -2.04
C PHE A 88 -16.55 3.22 -0.66
N VAL A 89 -15.38 3.04 -0.06
CA VAL A 89 -15.21 2.64 1.33
C VAL A 89 -14.12 3.47 1.99
N ILE A 90 -14.40 4.01 3.18
CA ILE A 90 -13.40 4.73 3.98
C ILE A 90 -12.25 3.79 4.31
N GLY A 91 -11.04 4.23 3.99
CA GLY A 91 -9.80 3.54 4.30
C GLY A 91 -8.89 4.43 5.15
N GLU A 92 -7.93 3.82 5.83
CA GLU A 92 -6.87 4.50 6.57
C GLU A 92 -5.64 3.58 6.59
N GLU A 93 -4.43 4.12 6.37
CA GLU A 93 -3.20 3.41 6.68
C GLU A 93 -2.67 3.84 8.04
N VAL A 94 -2.97 3.04 9.05
CA VAL A 94 -2.60 3.32 10.45
C VAL A 94 -1.15 2.93 10.69
N SER A 95 -0.32 3.89 11.09
CA SER A 95 1.03 3.65 11.58
C SER A 95 0.97 3.24 13.05
N ALA A 96 1.10 1.93 13.31
CA ALA A 96 0.98 1.35 14.64
C ALA A 96 2.33 0.84 15.18
N TYR A 97 2.72 1.31 16.36
CA TYR A 97 3.99 0.93 16.98
C TYR A 97 3.87 -0.39 17.74
N LEU A 98 4.82 -1.30 17.55
CA LEU A 98 4.94 -2.54 18.32
C LEU A 98 6.09 -2.40 19.32
N PRO A 99 5.80 -2.15 20.62
CA PRO A 99 6.84 -1.86 21.61
C PRO A 99 7.89 -2.95 21.73
N TRP A 100 7.46 -4.22 21.67
CA TRP A 100 8.34 -5.38 21.78
C TRP A 100 9.39 -5.46 20.67
N PHE A 101 9.00 -5.13 19.44
CA PHE A 101 9.89 -5.15 18.28
C PHE A 101 10.58 -3.82 18.01
N ARG A 102 10.18 -2.76 18.73
CA ARG A 102 10.62 -1.37 18.50
C ARG A 102 10.46 -0.97 17.04
N HIS A 103 9.34 -1.35 16.44
CA HIS A 103 9.09 -1.21 15.02
C HIS A 103 7.65 -0.76 14.79
N THR A 104 7.44 0.10 13.80
CA THR A 104 6.11 0.53 13.37
C THR A 104 5.68 -0.32 12.18
N VAL A 105 4.52 -0.96 12.31
CA VAL A 105 3.84 -1.62 11.20
C VAL A 105 2.76 -0.71 10.65
N HIS A 106 2.41 -0.90 9.39
CA HIS A 106 1.31 -0.17 8.78
C HIS A 106 0.12 -1.10 8.60
N ILE A 107 -1.05 -0.65 9.05
CA ILE A 107 -2.28 -1.43 9.06
C ILE A 107 -3.31 -0.70 8.19
N GLY A 108 -3.69 -1.30 7.06
CA GLY A 108 -4.81 -0.81 6.26
C GLY A 108 -6.13 -1.16 6.94
N VAL A 109 -6.95 -0.18 7.31
CA VAL A 109 -8.26 -0.37 7.97
C VAL A 109 -9.38 0.13 7.07
N PHE A 110 -10.43 -0.66 6.87
CA PHE A 110 -11.50 -0.36 5.91
C PHE A 110 -12.89 -0.39 6.53
N GLY A 111 -13.73 0.55 6.11
CA GLY A 111 -15.15 0.64 6.47
C GLY A 111 -15.41 1.17 7.88
N HIS A 112 -14.43 1.81 8.50
CA HIS A 112 -14.57 2.41 9.82
C HIS A 112 -15.12 3.84 9.71
N ASN A 113 -15.74 4.32 10.80
CA ASN A 113 -16.28 5.67 10.89
C ASN A 113 -15.35 6.60 11.69
N GLU A 114 -15.71 7.89 11.79
CA GLU A 114 -14.93 8.90 12.50
C GLU A 114 -14.70 8.60 13.99
N ALA A 115 -15.67 7.99 14.67
CA ALA A 115 -15.50 7.62 16.08
C ALA A 115 -14.46 6.50 16.22
N GLN A 116 -14.55 5.49 15.35
CA GLN A 116 -13.58 4.40 15.34
C GLN A 116 -12.19 4.89 14.93
N HIS A 117 -12.08 5.82 13.99
CA HIS A 117 -10.80 6.49 13.67
C HIS A 117 -10.18 7.13 14.92
N ARG A 118 -10.95 7.92 15.69
CA ARG A 118 -10.44 8.54 16.92
C ARG A 118 -9.95 7.52 17.95
N ASP A 119 -10.64 6.39 18.08
CA ASP A 119 -10.23 5.33 18.99
C ASP A 119 -8.95 4.62 18.52
N ILE A 120 -8.85 4.31 17.23
CA ILE A 120 -7.64 3.75 16.61
C ILE A 120 -6.44 4.69 16.84
N GLN A 121 -6.63 6.00 16.65
CA GLN A 121 -5.57 7.00 16.84
C GLN A 121 -5.06 7.06 18.29
N ARG A 122 -5.91 6.80 19.28
CA ARG A 122 -5.50 6.72 20.69
C ARG A 122 -4.71 5.46 21.00
N LEU A 123 -5.00 4.35 20.32
CA LEU A 123 -4.41 3.04 20.59
C LEU A 123 -3.10 2.79 19.83
N ARG A 124 -2.81 3.53 18.75
CA ARG A 124 -1.71 3.22 17.81
C ARG A 124 -0.29 3.24 18.38
N SER A 125 -0.09 3.71 19.62
CA SER A 125 1.16 3.49 20.35
C SER A 125 1.42 2.03 20.70
N ASN A 126 0.40 1.18 20.62
CA ASN A 126 0.49 -0.27 20.74
C ASN A 126 -0.33 -0.97 19.65
N GLY A 127 0.33 -1.48 18.62
CA GLY A 127 -0.31 -2.13 17.48
C GLY A 127 -1.09 -3.41 17.83
N GLU A 128 -0.79 -4.06 18.96
CA GLU A 128 -1.57 -5.22 19.40
C GLU A 128 -2.93 -4.80 19.96
N GLU A 129 -2.99 -3.67 20.68
CA GLU A 129 -4.25 -3.08 21.15
C GLU A 129 -5.10 -2.59 19.97
N VAL A 130 -4.47 -2.01 18.94
CA VAL A 130 -5.14 -1.68 17.68
C VAL A 130 -5.76 -2.93 17.06
N VAL A 131 -4.99 -4.00 16.87
CA VAL A 131 -5.50 -5.25 16.27
C VAL A 131 -6.64 -5.86 17.10
N GLU A 132 -6.53 -5.83 18.42
CA GLU A 132 -7.60 -6.29 19.31
C GLU A 132 -8.89 -5.46 19.15
N TYR A 133 -8.76 -4.13 19.14
CA TYR A 133 -9.88 -3.22 18.92
C TYR A 133 -10.55 -3.45 17.56
N LEU A 134 -9.76 -3.55 16.48
CA LEU A 134 -10.25 -3.77 15.12
C LEU A 134 -11.00 -5.09 15.02
N ARG A 135 -10.48 -6.16 15.66
CA ARG A 135 -11.14 -7.47 15.71
C ARG A 135 -12.45 -7.44 16.48
N ARG A 136 -12.49 -6.82 17.66
CA ARG A 136 -13.71 -6.67 18.48
C ARG A 136 -14.82 -5.91 17.76
N ASN A 137 -14.44 -4.93 16.92
CA ASN A 137 -15.37 -4.14 16.11
C ASN A 137 -15.67 -4.75 14.72
N ASN A 138 -15.18 -5.96 14.44
CA ASN A 138 -15.37 -6.66 13.16
C ASN A 138 -14.94 -5.84 11.92
N LEU A 139 -13.95 -4.95 12.08
CA LEU A 139 -13.42 -4.15 10.98
C LEU A 139 -12.55 -5.02 10.06
N LEU A 140 -12.50 -4.68 8.77
CA LEU A 140 -11.53 -5.30 7.87
C LEU A 140 -10.19 -4.59 8.08
N PHE A 141 -9.15 -5.35 8.38
CA PHE A 141 -7.80 -4.82 8.53
C PHE A 141 -6.76 -5.71 7.86
N VAL A 142 -5.70 -5.09 7.35
CA VAL A 142 -4.67 -5.71 6.52
C VAL A 142 -3.30 -5.29 7.02
N LEU A 143 -2.35 -6.23 7.09
CA LEU A 143 -0.94 -5.89 7.27
C LEU A 143 -0.35 -5.42 5.93
N ASN A 144 -0.07 -4.12 5.81
CA ASN A 144 0.49 -3.53 4.59
C ASN A 144 2.00 -3.81 4.49
N HIS A 145 2.49 -3.91 3.24
CA HIS A 145 3.89 -4.08 2.83
C HIS A 145 4.77 -4.81 3.86
N PHE A 146 4.34 -6.00 4.28
CA PHE A 146 4.94 -6.78 5.37
C PHE A 146 6.47 -6.82 5.29
N LEU A 147 7.17 -6.53 6.41
CA LEU A 147 8.63 -6.40 6.53
C LEU A 147 9.25 -5.14 5.90
N HIS A 148 8.45 -4.18 5.42
CA HIS A 148 8.95 -2.86 5.06
C HIS A 148 9.68 -2.22 6.26
N ASP A 149 10.88 -1.71 6.02
CA ASP A 149 11.78 -1.11 7.02
C ASP A 149 12.14 -1.95 8.27
N PHE A 150 11.69 -3.20 8.36
CA PHE A 150 12.10 -4.10 9.42
C PHE A 150 13.56 -4.52 9.21
N SER A 151 14.43 -4.30 10.20
CA SER A 151 15.88 -4.52 10.08
C SER A 151 16.48 -5.44 11.13
N ASN A 152 15.70 -5.81 12.16
CA ASN A 152 16.19 -6.63 13.27
C ASN A 152 16.19 -8.13 12.92
N THR A 153 17.29 -8.61 12.35
CA THR A 153 17.45 -10.02 11.95
C THR A 153 17.37 -11.00 13.12
N ALA A 154 17.83 -10.62 14.31
CA ALA A 154 17.81 -11.46 15.50
C ALA A 154 16.38 -11.80 15.98
N ARG A 155 15.42 -10.90 15.71
CA ARG A 155 14.00 -11.08 16.06
C ARG A 155 13.12 -11.40 14.86
N LEU A 156 13.69 -11.68 13.69
CA LEU A 156 12.93 -11.87 12.45
C LEU A 156 11.89 -12.99 12.58
N HIS A 157 12.28 -14.14 13.12
CA HIS A 157 11.38 -15.29 13.24
C HIS A 157 10.22 -14.99 14.19
N GLU A 158 10.53 -14.45 15.37
CA GLU A 158 9.56 -14.04 16.38
C GLU A 158 8.59 -12.97 15.84
N PHE A 159 9.11 -11.99 15.08
CA PHE A 159 8.30 -10.97 14.44
C PHE A 159 7.29 -11.58 13.46
N ILE A 160 7.73 -12.51 12.64
CA ILE A 160 6.89 -13.18 11.65
C ILE A 160 5.79 -14.00 12.30
N GLU A 161 6.12 -14.79 13.32
CA GLU A 161 5.15 -15.56 14.08
C GLU A 161 4.12 -14.65 14.74
N ARG A 162 4.56 -13.55 15.33
CA ARG A 162 3.63 -12.60 15.96
C ARG A 162 2.71 -11.94 14.93
N MET A 163 3.23 -11.55 13.77
CA MET A 163 2.38 -10.99 12.69
C MET A 163 1.37 -12.02 12.17
N ALA A 164 1.77 -13.29 12.03
CA ALA A 164 0.87 -14.38 11.62
C ALA A 164 -0.23 -14.66 12.66
N GLN A 165 0.02 -14.44 13.95
CA GLN A 165 -0.99 -14.53 15.00
C GLN A 165 -1.99 -13.36 14.95
N LEU A 166 -1.48 -12.16 14.73
CA LEU A 166 -2.25 -10.92 14.77
C LEU A 166 -3.12 -10.69 13.53
N PHE A 167 -2.68 -11.11 12.34
CA PHE A 167 -3.32 -10.77 11.07
C PHE A 167 -3.78 -11.99 10.27
N ASP A 168 -4.94 -11.87 9.63
CA ASP A 168 -5.49 -12.86 8.69
C ASP A 168 -5.39 -12.40 7.23
N VAL A 169 -5.16 -11.12 7.00
CA VAL A 169 -5.13 -10.51 5.67
C VAL A 169 -3.83 -9.74 5.51
N PHE A 170 -3.13 -10.00 4.41
CA PHE A 170 -1.80 -9.46 4.14
C PHE A 170 -1.74 -8.83 2.75
N GLU A 171 -1.09 -7.67 2.66
CA GLU A 171 -0.69 -7.10 1.38
C GLU A 171 0.49 -7.90 0.82
N VAL A 172 0.21 -8.77 -0.16
CA VAL A 172 1.22 -9.63 -0.79
C VAL A 172 1.82 -9.02 -2.06
N ARG A 173 1.20 -7.95 -2.58
CA ARG A 173 1.73 -7.18 -3.70
C ARG A 173 1.48 -5.70 -3.45
N ASN A 174 2.54 -5.02 -3.03
CA ASN A 174 2.56 -3.57 -2.97
C ASN A 174 3.22 -3.02 -4.25
N GLY A 175 2.62 -2.01 -4.86
CA GLY A 175 3.06 -1.39 -6.11
C GLY A 175 4.36 -0.57 -6.01
N THR A 176 4.86 -0.30 -4.80
CA THR A 176 6.15 0.35 -4.54
C THR A 176 7.31 -0.64 -4.42
N LEU A 177 7.03 -1.90 -4.10
CA LEU A 177 8.02 -2.93 -3.77
C LEU A 177 8.44 -3.80 -4.95
N GLN A 178 9.64 -4.36 -4.84
CA GLN A 178 10.20 -5.21 -5.90
C GLN A 178 9.54 -6.59 -5.97
N ARG A 179 9.77 -7.30 -7.08
CA ARG A 179 9.33 -8.70 -7.25
C ARG A 179 9.89 -9.58 -6.15
N GLU A 180 11.16 -9.40 -5.79
CA GLU A 180 11.83 -10.20 -4.77
C GLU A 180 11.13 -10.09 -3.41
N HIS A 181 10.73 -8.88 -3.00
CA HIS A 181 9.98 -8.67 -1.76
C HIS A 181 8.58 -9.28 -1.84
N ASN A 182 7.80 -8.93 -2.86
CA ASN A 182 6.42 -9.41 -2.99
C ASN A 182 6.35 -10.95 -3.06
N THR A 183 7.24 -11.61 -3.82
CA THR A 183 7.30 -13.08 -3.88
C THR A 183 7.77 -13.69 -2.56
N PHE A 184 8.71 -13.04 -1.87
CA PHE A 184 9.16 -13.50 -0.55
C PHE A 184 8.02 -13.50 0.47
N ILE A 185 7.16 -12.48 0.48
CA ILE A 185 6.00 -12.43 1.36
C ILE A 185 5.01 -13.55 1.07
N VAL A 186 4.73 -13.85 -0.20
CA VAL A 186 3.87 -15.00 -0.55
C VAL A 186 4.46 -16.31 -0.01
N ALA A 187 5.73 -16.58 -0.28
CA ALA A 187 6.40 -17.80 0.19
C ALA A 187 6.45 -17.89 1.72
N LEU A 188 6.64 -16.75 2.39
CA LEU A 188 6.65 -16.66 3.84
C LEU A 188 5.29 -17.04 4.42
N LEU A 189 4.23 -16.44 3.91
CA LEU A 189 2.87 -16.71 4.37
C LEU A 189 2.45 -18.15 4.07
N GLU A 190 2.88 -18.74 2.94
CA GLU A 190 2.64 -20.16 2.66
C GLU A 190 3.33 -21.10 3.67
N ARG A 191 4.48 -20.70 4.21
CA ARG A 191 5.21 -21.48 5.21
C ARG A 191 4.64 -21.35 6.62
N PHE A 192 4.29 -20.12 7.02
CA PHE A 192 3.88 -19.81 8.39
C PHE A 192 2.36 -19.74 8.58
N ARG A 193 1.57 -20.04 7.54
CA ARG A 193 0.11 -20.06 7.65
C ARG A 193 -0.39 -21.13 8.62
N ASP A 194 -1.32 -20.71 9.46
CA ASP A 194 -2.27 -21.63 10.04
C ASP A 194 -3.25 -22.10 8.94
N HIS A 195 -3.37 -23.41 8.75
CA HIS A 195 -4.29 -23.98 7.77
C HIS A 195 -5.75 -24.01 8.26
N ALA A 196 -5.98 -23.79 9.55
CA ALA A 196 -7.31 -23.70 10.15
C ALA A 196 -8.00 -22.36 9.86
N ARG A 197 -7.23 -21.28 9.64
CA ARG A 197 -7.75 -19.93 9.39
C ARG A 197 -7.71 -19.58 7.90
N PRO A 198 -8.76 -18.90 7.37
CA PRO A 198 -8.68 -18.29 6.04
C PRO A 198 -7.56 -17.25 6.00
N LEU A 199 -6.80 -17.24 4.90
CA LEU A 199 -5.72 -16.29 4.68
C LEU A 199 -6.04 -15.42 3.46
N GLY A 200 -6.24 -14.13 3.73
CA GLY A 200 -6.57 -13.11 2.74
C GLY A 200 -5.31 -12.53 2.09
N PHE A 201 -5.31 -12.48 0.75
CA PHE A 201 -4.25 -11.84 -0.02
C PHE A 201 -4.82 -10.62 -0.75
N VAL A 202 -4.20 -9.48 -0.50
CA VAL A 202 -4.55 -8.23 -1.17
C VAL A 202 -3.31 -7.59 -1.81
N GLY A 203 -3.55 -6.66 -2.70
CA GLY A 203 -2.55 -5.75 -3.22
C GLY A 203 -3.14 -4.38 -3.50
N GLY A 204 -2.26 -3.39 -3.45
CA GLY A 204 -2.56 -2.02 -3.79
C GLY A 204 -1.34 -1.32 -4.38
N SER A 205 -1.57 -0.17 -4.98
CA SER A 205 -0.54 0.57 -5.70
C SER A 205 0.43 1.31 -4.78
N ASP A 206 0.00 1.57 -3.54
CA ASP A 206 0.66 2.42 -2.55
C ASP A 206 1.14 3.73 -3.22
N SER A 207 0.21 4.31 -3.98
CA SER A 207 0.53 5.36 -4.92
C SER A 207 0.40 6.73 -4.26
N HIS A 208 1.52 7.45 -4.29
CA HIS A 208 1.64 8.83 -3.86
C HIS A 208 1.54 9.83 -5.02
N THR A 209 1.22 9.34 -6.22
CA THR A 209 0.93 10.13 -7.42
C THR A 209 -0.25 9.54 -8.17
N LEU A 210 -0.87 10.30 -9.09
CA LEU A 210 -1.94 9.76 -9.94
C LEU A 210 -1.47 8.66 -10.91
N ARG A 211 -0.16 8.46 -11.08
CA ARG A 211 0.41 7.63 -12.16
C ARG A 211 0.15 6.13 -11.97
N ARG A 212 0.22 5.63 -10.73
CA ARG A 212 0.13 4.19 -10.42
C ARG A 212 -1.21 3.74 -9.82
N ILE A 213 -2.09 4.67 -9.48
CA ILE A 213 -3.43 4.37 -8.97
C ILE A 213 -4.13 3.36 -9.91
N GLY A 214 -4.66 2.29 -9.33
CA GLY A 214 -5.37 1.23 -10.04
C GLY A 214 -4.48 0.30 -10.89
N ARG A 215 -3.14 0.42 -10.83
CA ARG A 215 -2.24 -0.46 -11.60
C ARG A 215 -1.92 -1.76 -10.88
N VAL A 216 -1.92 -1.73 -9.55
CA VAL A 216 -1.89 -2.93 -8.69
C VAL A 216 -3.21 -2.93 -7.96
N TYR A 217 -3.93 -4.04 -8.03
CA TYR A 217 -5.29 -4.14 -7.50
C TYR A 217 -5.61 -5.57 -7.06
N THR A 218 -6.60 -5.66 -6.20
CA THR A 218 -7.21 -6.89 -5.73
C THR A 218 -8.52 -7.10 -6.48
N ALA A 219 -8.82 -8.34 -6.86
CA ALA A 219 -10.08 -8.67 -7.51
C ALA A 219 -10.68 -9.98 -7.02
N SER A 220 -12.01 -10.09 -7.11
CA SER A 220 -12.74 -11.34 -6.84
C SER A 220 -13.99 -11.47 -7.73
N PRO A 221 -14.64 -12.65 -7.73
CA PRO A 221 -15.92 -12.85 -8.42
C PRO A 221 -17.13 -12.12 -7.82
N ALA A 222 -16.95 -11.29 -6.79
CA ALA A 222 -17.99 -10.52 -6.12
C ALA A 222 -18.78 -9.63 -7.10
N ARG A 223 -19.95 -9.16 -6.68
CA ARG A 223 -20.78 -8.20 -7.42
C ARG A 223 -21.09 -6.94 -6.63
N THR A 224 -20.86 -6.97 -5.32
CA THR A 224 -21.08 -5.86 -4.41
C THR A 224 -19.87 -5.60 -3.52
N ARG A 225 -19.80 -4.41 -2.93
CA ARG A 225 -18.80 -4.05 -1.94
C ARG A 225 -18.78 -5.04 -0.78
N GLU A 226 -19.94 -5.41 -0.25
CA GLU A 226 -20.08 -6.31 0.90
C GLU A 226 -19.61 -7.73 0.58
N GLU A 227 -19.93 -8.22 -0.63
CA GLU A 227 -19.37 -9.49 -1.14
C GLU A 227 -17.85 -9.43 -1.27
N PHE A 228 -17.32 -8.34 -1.82
CA PHE A 228 -15.88 -8.16 -2.00
C PHE A 228 -15.12 -8.12 -0.67
N LEU A 229 -15.61 -7.35 0.32
CA LEU A 229 -15.00 -7.30 1.65
C LEU A 229 -15.06 -8.65 2.39
N ARG A 230 -16.11 -9.45 2.13
CA ARG A 230 -16.22 -10.83 2.63
C ARG A 230 -15.26 -11.79 1.91
N ASP A 231 -15.10 -11.65 0.60
CA ASP A 231 -14.13 -12.41 -0.19
C ASP A 231 -12.69 -12.18 0.30
N ILE A 232 -12.33 -10.93 0.64
CA ILE A 232 -11.03 -10.61 1.24
C ILE A 232 -10.84 -11.41 2.54
N ARG A 233 -11.78 -11.30 3.49
CA ARG A 233 -11.73 -12.02 4.78
C ARG A 233 -11.64 -13.53 4.61
N GLN A 234 -12.28 -14.07 3.58
CA GLN A 234 -12.33 -15.52 3.33
C GLN A 234 -11.20 -16.01 2.41
N GLY A 235 -10.27 -15.12 2.00
CA GLY A 235 -9.15 -15.46 1.12
C GLY A 235 -9.59 -15.97 -0.24
N ARG A 236 -10.63 -15.37 -0.82
CA ARG A 236 -11.15 -15.66 -2.17
C ARG A 236 -10.76 -14.61 -3.21
N THR A 237 -9.87 -13.69 -2.85
CA THR A 237 -9.32 -12.68 -3.74
C THR A 237 -8.10 -13.18 -4.52
N GLN A 238 -7.83 -12.50 -5.63
CA GLN A 238 -6.57 -12.57 -6.36
C GLN A 238 -5.98 -11.17 -6.52
N VAL A 239 -4.66 -11.10 -6.72
CA VAL A 239 -3.92 -9.85 -6.77
C VAL A 239 -3.25 -9.71 -8.13
N PHE A 240 -3.40 -8.55 -8.75
CA PHE A 240 -2.97 -8.25 -10.11
C PHE A 240 -2.10 -7.00 -10.14
N GLY A 241 -1.36 -6.85 -11.23
CA GLY A 241 -0.56 -5.65 -11.49
C GLY A 241 0.95 -5.88 -11.45
N PRO A 242 1.73 -4.87 -11.88
CA PRO A 242 3.17 -4.97 -11.99
C PRO A 242 3.87 -4.87 -10.63
N HIS A 243 5.08 -5.39 -10.56
CA HIS A 243 6.02 -5.09 -9.48
C HIS A 243 6.77 -3.79 -9.76
N SER A 244 7.27 -3.15 -8.70
CA SER A 244 8.11 -1.97 -8.85
C SER A 244 9.53 -2.34 -9.28
N ASN A 245 10.18 -1.37 -9.91
CA ASN A 245 11.60 -1.38 -10.23
C ASN A 245 12.17 0.04 -10.03
N HIS A 246 13.48 0.17 -10.17
CA HIS A 246 14.18 1.45 -9.98
C HIS A 246 13.65 2.57 -10.91
N LEU A 247 13.22 2.25 -12.14
CA LEU A 247 12.64 3.24 -13.06
C LEU A 247 11.25 3.68 -12.60
N SER A 248 10.39 2.75 -12.18
CA SER A 248 9.06 3.11 -11.68
C SER A 248 9.15 3.92 -10.40
N LEU A 249 9.98 3.51 -9.43
CA LEU A 249 10.18 4.27 -8.20
C LEU A 249 10.74 5.67 -8.49
N ALA A 250 11.77 5.78 -9.34
CA ALA A 250 12.31 7.07 -9.73
C ALA A 250 11.23 7.96 -10.36
N ALA A 251 10.42 7.43 -11.29
CA ALA A 251 9.33 8.18 -11.92
C ALA A 251 8.30 8.70 -10.91
N ASP A 252 8.04 7.98 -9.82
CA ASP A 252 7.14 8.45 -8.76
C ASP A 252 7.79 9.53 -7.89
N ILE A 253 9.06 9.38 -7.52
CA ILE A 253 9.81 10.42 -6.80
C ILE A 253 9.86 11.71 -7.65
N TYR A 254 10.17 11.60 -8.94
CA TYR A 254 10.10 12.74 -9.87
C TYR A 254 8.69 13.31 -9.95
N GLY A 255 7.66 12.47 -9.99
CA GLY A 255 6.27 12.90 -9.99
C GLY A 255 5.89 13.75 -8.77
N VAL A 256 6.43 13.43 -7.59
CA VAL A 256 6.26 14.23 -6.37
C VAL A 256 7.07 15.52 -6.45
N VAL A 257 8.37 15.44 -6.81
CA VAL A 257 9.26 16.61 -6.90
C VAL A 257 8.78 17.64 -7.93
N LEU A 258 8.33 17.19 -9.11
CA LEU A 258 7.81 18.07 -10.16
C LEU A 258 6.47 18.72 -9.78
N ARG A 259 5.71 18.15 -8.84
CA ARG A 259 4.47 18.76 -8.30
C ARG A 259 4.75 19.67 -7.11
N TYR A 260 5.84 19.45 -6.37
CA TYR A 260 6.27 20.32 -5.27
C TYR A 260 6.47 21.76 -5.74
N TYR A 261 7.28 21.99 -6.79
CA TYR A 261 7.65 23.35 -7.20
C TYR A 261 6.46 24.21 -7.68
N PRO A 262 5.57 23.75 -8.58
CA PRO A 262 4.39 24.51 -8.97
C PRO A 262 3.47 24.80 -7.77
N THR A 263 3.35 23.86 -6.83
CA THR A 263 2.54 24.06 -5.63
C THR A 263 3.14 25.15 -4.75
N VAL A 264 4.44 25.10 -4.45
CA VAL A 264 5.07 26.09 -3.58
C VAL A 264 5.20 27.47 -4.25
N LEU A 265 5.33 27.53 -5.58
CA LEU A 265 5.46 28.79 -6.31
C LEU A 265 4.12 29.42 -6.71
N SER A 266 3.00 28.68 -6.62
CA SER A 266 1.66 29.20 -6.95
C SER A 266 1.21 30.26 -5.94
N ILE A 267 1.22 31.52 -6.34
CA ILE A 267 0.89 32.68 -5.48
C ILE A 267 -0.55 32.58 -4.91
N GLY A 268 -1.46 31.95 -5.66
CA GLY A 268 -2.89 31.88 -5.32
C GLY A 268 -3.29 30.82 -4.30
N ASN A 269 -2.39 29.96 -3.81
CA ASN A 269 -2.78 28.89 -2.89
C ASN A 269 -2.86 29.29 -1.41
N GLY A 270 -2.31 30.46 -1.02
CA GLY A 270 -2.33 30.95 0.38
C GLY A 270 -1.58 30.09 1.42
N GLU A 271 -1.13 28.89 1.06
CA GLU A 271 -0.58 27.89 1.99
C GLU A 271 0.86 28.17 2.43
N PHE A 272 1.65 28.92 1.65
CA PHE A 272 3.08 29.11 1.89
C PHE A 272 3.45 30.58 2.09
N HIS A 273 4.13 30.85 3.21
CA HIS A 273 4.71 32.15 3.53
C HIS A 273 5.72 32.58 2.44
N PRO A 274 5.79 33.87 2.04
CA PRO A 274 6.68 34.35 0.97
C PRO A 274 8.13 33.91 1.10
N LEU A 275 8.69 33.89 2.33
CA LEU A 275 10.05 33.41 2.60
C LEU A 275 10.27 31.93 2.23
N ILE A 276 9.27 31.06 2.42
CA ILE A 276 9.34 29.64 2.05
C ILE A 276 9.36 29.50 0.53
N ARG A 277 8.60 30.33 -0.17
CA ARG A 277 8.56 30.37 -1.64
C ARG A 277 9.90 30.78 -2.20
N LEU A 278 10.46 31.88 -1.70
CA LEU A 278 11.77 32.39 -2.11
C LEU A 278 12.87 31.35 -1.87
N ARG A 279 12.89 30.76 -0.67
CA ARG A 279 13.84 29.68 -0.33
C ARG A 279 13.68 28.46 -1.25
N SER A 280 12.45 28.05 -1.55
CA SER A 280 12.19 26.90 -2.43
C SER A 280 12.58 27.18 -3.88
N LEU A 281 12.44 28.42 -4.34
CA LEU A 281 12.92 28.86 -5.65
C LEU A 281 14.46 28.77 -5.74
N PHE A 282 15.17 29.33 -4.76
CA PHE A 282 16.64 29.25 -4.70
C PHE A 282 17.14 27.81 -4.60
N LEU A 283 16.50 26.99 -3.76
CA LEU A 283 16.82 25.56 -3.67
C LEU A 283 16.55 24.85 -5.00
N GLY A 284 15.44 25.13 -5.68
CA GLY A 284 15.14 24.52 -6.98
C GLY A 284 16.22 24.79 -8.03
N ILE A 285 16.67 26.05 -8.14
CA ILE A 285 17.77 26.42 -9.04
C ILE A 285 19.07 25.72 -8.63
N ALA A 286 19.44 25.79 -7.35
CA ALA A 286 20.66 25.18 -6.83
C ALA A 286 20.69 23.64 -6.99
N PHE A 287 19.53 22.98 -6.89
CA PHE A 287 19.39 21.53 -7.07
C PHE A 287 19.21 21.09 -8.53
N THR A 288 19.11 22.01 -9.49
CA THR A 288 18.95 21.68 -10.93
C THR A 288 20.07 20.78 -11.46
N PRO A 289 21.38 21.01 -11.16
CA PRO A 289 22.44 20.09 -11.57
C PRO A 289 22.31 18.69 -10.94
N PHE A 290 21.57 18.58 -9.84
CA PHE A 290 21.38 17.36 -9.06
C PHE A 290 20.04 16.68 -9.32
N LEU A 291 19.36 17.02 -10.44
CA LEU A 291 18.11 16.36 -10.81
C LEU A 291 18.26 14.86 -11.05
N PHE A 292 19.47 14.30 -11.18
CA PHE A 292 19.71 12.86 -11.22
C PHE A 292 19.61 12.17 -9.84
N THR A 293 19.60 12.93 -8.74
CA THR A 293 19.64 12.37 -7.37
C THR A 293 18.41 11.51 -7.00
N PRO A 294 17.16 11.82 -7.42
CA PRO A 294 16.02 10.94 -7.21
C PRO A 294 16.23 9.55 -7.84
N TYR A 295 16.82 9.49 -9.03
CA TYR A 295 17.13 8.23 -9.69
C TYR A 295 18.19 7.42 -8.93
N VAL A 296 19.27 8.06 -8.48
CA VAL A 296 20.30 7.42 -7.66
C VAL A 296 19.73 6.91 -6.34
N ALA A 297 18.88 7.70 -5.68
CA ALA A 297 18.19 7.31 -4.46
C ALA A 297 17.28 6.08 -4.69
N ALA A 298 16.50 6.06 -5.78
CA ALA A 298 15.66 4.92 -6.15
C ALA A 298 16.49 3.64 -6.37
N VAL A 299 17.60 3.72 -7.12
CA VAL A 299 18.50 2.58 -7.35
C VAL A 299 19.10 2.07 -6.03
N ARG A 300 19.58 2.97 -5.16
CA ARG A 300 20.16 2.61 -3.87
C ARG A 300 19.13 1.96 -2.94
N HIS A 301 17.93 2.53 -2.85
CA HIS A 301 16.84 2.00 -2.04
C HIS A 301 16.50 0.57 -2.46
N MET A 302 16.25 0.37 -3.75
CA MET A 302 15.91 -0.94 -4.34
C MET A 302 17.03 -1.99 -4.11
N ARG A 303 18.30 -1.60 -4.26
CA ARG A 303 19.44 -2.52 -3.96
C ARG A 303 19.49 -2.91 -2.49
N THR A 304 19.22 -1.97 -1.59
CA THR A 304 19.24 -2.19 -0.14
C THR A 304 18.11 -3.13 0.27
N GLU A 305 16.90 -2.88 -0.21
CA GLU A 305 15.72 -3.72 0.00
C GLU A 305 15.97 -5.15 -0.50
N ARG A 306 16.45 -5.31 -1.74
CA ARG A 306 16.80 -6.62 -2.30
C ARG A 306 17.85 -7.35 -1.46
N GLY A 307 18.87 -6.65 -0.99
CA GLY A 307 19.90 -7.20 -0.11
C GLY A 307 19.31 -7.72 1.20
N ARG A 308 18.43 -6.94 1.82
CA ARG A 308 17.71 -7.30 3.05
C ARG A 308 16.84 -8.54 2.86
N ILE A 309 16.04 -8.60 1.79
CA ILE A 309 15.20 -9.76 1.48
C ILE A 309 16.05 -11.02 1.22
N LYS A 310 17.22 -10.89 0.58
CA LYS A 310 18.15 -12.03 0.44
C LYS A 310 18.66 -12.56 1.78
N VAL A 311 18.99 -11.67 2.72
CA VAL A 311 19.40 -12.06 4.07
C VAL A 311 18.26 -12.79 4.78
N PHE A 312 17.05 -12.23 4.75
CA PHE A 312 15.87 -12.86 5.36
C PHE A 312 15.56 -14.22 4.73
N SER A 313 15.65 -14.33 3.41
CA SER A 313 15.46 -15.59 2.68
C SER A 313 16.46 -16.65 3.13
N ARG A 314 17.74 -16.30 3.30
CA ARG A 314 18.75 -17.25 3.80
C ARG A 314 18.50 -17.68 5.23
N LEU A 315 18.12 -16.75 6.11
CA LEU A 315 17.83 -17.04 7.51
C LEU A 315 16.64 -17.97 7.68
N LEU A 316 15.60 -17.81 6.86
CA LEU A 316 14.38 -18.60 6.99
C LEU A 316 14.41 -19.88 6.16
N PHE A 317 14.85 -19.82 4.90
CA PHE A 317 14.76 -20.92 3.93
C PHE A 317 16.11 -21.63 3.66
N GLY A 318 17.22 -21.15 4.23
CA GLY A 318 18.55 -21.70 3.98
C GLY A 318 19.16 -21.27 2.64
N ASN A 319 20.28 -21.90 2.24
CA ASN A 319 21.00 -21.59 1.00
C ASN A 319 20.35 -22.16 -0.27
N GLN A 320 19.29 -22.97 -0.14
CA GLN A 320 18.59 -23.53 -1.30
C GLN A 320 17.40 -22.64 -1.67
N SER A 321 17.46 -22.09 -2.89
CA SER A 321 16.38 -21.40 -3.63
C SER A 321 15.81 -20.12 -2.99
N HIS A 322 15.98 -19.01 -3.71
CA HIS A 322 14.84 -18.06 -3.82
C HIS A 322 13.62 -18.90 -4.20
N PRO A 323 12.50 -18.85 -3.47
CA PRO A 323 11.30 -19.57 -3.87
C PRO A 323 10.96 -19.10 -5.29
N SER A 324 11.10 -20.00 -6.26
CA SER A 324 10.51 -19.82 -7.57
C SER A 324 9.04 -19.53 -7.31
N ALA A 325 8.57 -18.37 -7.76
CA ALA A 325 7.16 -18.02 -7.64
C ALA A 325 6.31 -19.22 -8.08
N PRO A 326 5.25 -19.60 -7.35
CA PRO A 326 4.32 -20.61 -7.85
C PRO A 326 3.92 -20.18 -9.25
N HIS A 327 4.15 -21.06 -10.24
CA HIS A 327 4.05 -20.80 -11.69
C HIS A 327 3.06 -19.66 -11.99
N GLU A 328 3.60 -18.46 -12.17
CA GLU A 328 2.86 -17.32 -12.66
C GLU A 328 2.46 -17.72 -14.08
N VAL A 329 1.19 -18.12 -14.29
CA VAL A 329 0.62 -18.28 -15.62
C VAL A 329 0.53 -16.88 -16.21
N LEU A 330 1.69 -16.41 -16.68
CA LEU A 330 1.89 -15.20 -17.45
C LEU A 330 1.21 -15.40 -18.80
N ARG A 331 -0.10 -15.14 -18.85
CA ARG A 331 -0.73 -14.68 -20.09
C ARG A 331 -0.72 -13.16 -20.05
N THR A 332 0.38 -12.59 -20.50
CA THR A 332 0.39 -11.20 -20.98
C THR A 332 -0.53 -11.13 -22.19
N GLY A 333 -1.79 -10.76 -21.98
CA GLY A 333 -2.63 -10.27 -23.06
C GLY A 333 -1.97 -9.02 -23.62
N ARG A 334 -1.37 -9.14 -24.81
CA ARG A 334 -1.02 -7.97 -25.63
C ARG A 334 -2.31 -7.23 -25.89
N ILE A 335 -2.47 -6.07 -25.25
CA ILE A 335 -3.43 -5.06 -25.69
C ILE A 335 -2.84 -4.48 -26.99
N ARG A 336 -3.54 -4.70 -28.10
CA ARG A 336 -3.39 -3.88 -29.31
C ARG A 336 -4.17 -2.60 -29.12
#